data_AF-A0A3N5YLC0-F1
#
_entry.id   AF-A0A3N5YLC0-F1
#
_cell.length_a   1.000
_cell.length_b   1.000
_cell.length_c   1.000
_cell.angle_alpha   90.00
_cell.angle_beta   90.00
_cell.angle_gamma   90.00
#
_symmetry.space_group_name_H-M   'P 1'
#
loop_
_entity.id
_entity.type
_entity.pdbx_description
1 polymer ?
#
loop_
_entity_poly.entity_id
_entity_poly.type
_entity_poly.pdbx_seq_one_letter_code
_entity_poly.pdbx_strand_id
1 'polypeptide(L)'
;MPDRERRHQGHARHEPHAGHDKHAGHRVEMFRDRFWLSAILTVPALAWSEPIQHWLGYRAPAFPGSEYLPAVLGTAIYVYGGAVFIQGAMRELADRVPGMMTLISLAISVAFAYSAAVTLGVAGMSLWWELATLVTIMLLGHWIEMRSIVQARGALHQLARLLPSVAHREAADGTTEDLPLSALRDGDRILVRPGERIPADGVVRQGESHVNESMITGESRPISKGPGARVTAGTVNGSGSLRVEVTGTGDRTALAGIMRLVEQAQQSRSRAQALADRAAYVLTLVAV
;
A
#
# COMPACT_ATOMS: atom_id res chain seq x y z
N MET A 1 -12.08 -7.80 -57.91
CA MET A 1 -10.68 -7.68 -57.47
C MET A 1 -10.04 -6.50 -58.19
N PRO A 2 -9.12 -5.72 -57.58
CA PRO A 2 -8.38 -5.93 -56.32
C PRO A 2 -8.75 -4.91 -55.22
N ASP A 3 -8.81 -5.29 -53.94
CA ASP A 3 -7.73 -5.34 -52.94
C ASP A 3 -6.96 -4.02 -52.72
N ARG A 4 -7.23 -3.36 -51.58
CA ARG A 4 -6.23 -2.60 -50.82
C ARG A 4 -6.54 -2.57 -49.33
N GLU A 5 -5.68 -3.26 -48.61
CA GLU A 5 -5.50 -3.36 -47.18
C GLU A 5 -5.09 -2.05 -46.47
N ARG A 6 -5.46 -2.00 -45.18
CA ARG A 6 -4.77 -1.37 -44.02
C ARG A 6 -4.70 0.17 -43.92
N ARG A 7 -5.24 0.69 -42.81
CA ARG A 7 -4.42 1.14 -41.64
C ARG A 7 -5.34 1.63 -40.51
N HIS A 8 -5.54 0.79 -39.50
CA HIS A 8 -5.97 1.24 -38.18
C HIS A 8 -4.78 1.96 -37.51
N GLN A 9 -4.86 3.28 -37.38
CA GLN A 9 -3.99 4.04 -36.48
C GLN A 9 -4.59 4.00 -35.07
N GLY A 10 -4.14 3.04 -34.26
CA GLY A 10 -4.35 3.07 -32.82
C GLY A 10 -3.30 3.98 -32.18
N HIS A 11 -3.70 5.21 -31.83
CA HIS A 11 -2.91 6.07 -30.95
C HIS A 11 -2.89 5.45 -29.54
N ALA A 12 -1.83 4.70 -29.22
CA ALA A 12 -1.54 4.31 -27.86
C ALA A 12 -0.95 5.53 -27.12
N ARG A 13 -1.74 6.09 -26.20
CA ARG A 13 -1.31 7.11 -25.26
C ARG A 13 -0.25 6.50 -24.34
N HIS A 14 0.92 7.15 -24.27
CA HIS A 14 1.91 6.90 -23.23
C HIS A 14 1.36 7.40 -21.88
N GLU A 15 1.05 6.51 -20.95
CA GLU A 15 0.96 6.86 -19.53
C GLU A 15 2.34 6.68 -18.87
N PRO A 16 2.87 7.71 -18.19
CA PRO A 16 4.12 7.59 -17.44
C PRO A 16 3.79 7.01 -16.05
N HIS A 17 3.93 5.70 -15.87
CA HIS A 17 3.94 5.11 -14.53
C HIS A 17 5.37 5.01 -14.01
N ALA A 18 5.83 6.10 -13.41
CA ALA A 18 6.92 6.09 -12.44
C ALA A 18 6.38 6.75 -11.17
N GLY A 19 5.99 5.92 -10.21
CA GLY A 19 5.42 6.38 -8.94
C GLY A 19 5.66 5.35 -7.86
N HIS A 20 6.83 5.43 -7.24
CA HIS A 20 7.18 4.70 -6.03
C HIS A 20 6.02 4.64 -5.02
N ASP A 21 5.92 3.51 -4.33
CA ASP A 21 4.97 3.10 -3.28
C ASP A 21 5.04 3.97 -1.99
N LYS A 22 5.35 5.26 -2.12
CA LYS A 22 5.34 6.27 -1.04
C LYS A 22 3.92 6.52 -0.52
N HIS A 23 2.90 6.28 -1.35
CA HIS A 23 1.51 6.54 -0.98
C HIS A 23 0.96 5.54 0.05
N ALA A 24 1.43 4.29 0.09
CA ALA A 24 1.00 3.33 1.11
C ALA A 24 1.59 3.68 2.49
N GLY A 25 2.88 4.04 2.54
CA GLY A 25 3.56 4.47 3.77
C GLY A 25 2.90 5.69 4.42
N HIS A 26 2.56 6.70 3.61
CA HIS A 26 1.88 7.90 4.11
C HIS A 26 0.51 7.61 4.75
N ARG A 27 -0.21 6.56 4.32
CA ARG A 27 -1.51 6.21 4.92
C ARG A 27 -1.34 5.54 6.28
N VAL A 28 -0.35 4.65 6.45
CA VAL A 28 -0.08 4.00 7.75
C VAL A 28 0.42 5.02 8.78
N GLU A 29 1.36 5.88 8.37
CA GLU A 29 1.94 6.91 9.23
C GLU A 29 0.87 7.89 9.71
N MET A 30 -0.04 8.30 8.83
CA MET A 30 -1.16 9.17 9.19
C MET A 30 -2.04 8.58 10.31
N PHE A 31 -2.44 7.31 10.22
CA PHE A 31 -3.25 6.67 11.27
C PHE A 31 -2.46 6.50 12.57
N ARG A 32 -1.17 6.15 12.50
CA ARG A 32 -0.27 6.06 13.66
C ARG A 32 -0.17 7.39 14.39
N ASP A 33 0.13 8.46 13.67
CA ASP A 33 0.40 9.78 14.25
C ASP A 33 -0.89 10.38 14.83
N ARG A 34 -2.02 10.17 14.15
CA ARG A 34 -3.34 10.53 14.69
C ARG A 34 -3.73 9.72 15.91
N PHE A 35 -3.43 8.42 15.91
CA PHE A 35 -3.67 7.55 17.07
C PHE A 35 -2.91 8.05 18.29
N TRP A 36 -1.60 8.25 18.20
CA TRP A 36 -0.81 8.65 19.36
C TRP A 36 -1.23 10.00 19.92
N LEU A 37 -1.48 11.00 19.06
CA LEU A 37 -1.97 12.28 19.54
C LEU A 37 -3.35 12.14 20.20
N SER A 38 -4.28 11.41 19.57
CA SER A 38 -5.63 11.21 20.12
C SER A 38 -5.60 10.40 21.42
N ALA A 39 -4.71 9.42 21.53
CA ALA A 39 -4.51 8.62 22.75
C ALA A 39 -3.97 9.48 23.90
N ILE A 40 -2.97 10.33 23.63
CA ILE A 40 -2.43 11.27 24.62
C ILE A 40 -3.51 12.24 25.10
N LEU A 41 -4.39 12.72 24.21
CA LEU A 41 -5.50 13.60 24.57
C LEU A 41 -6.66 12.85 25.27
N THR A 42 -6.86 11.58 24.95
CA THR A 42 -7.94 10.75 25.53
C THR A 42 -7.68 10.48 27.00
N VAL A 43 -6.42 10.26 27.41
CA VAL A 43 -6.07 10.02 28.82
C VAL A 43 -6.56 11.14 29.76
N PRO A 44 -6.23 12.42 29.55
CA PRO A 44 -6.77 13.51 30.37
C PRO A 44 -8.27 13.71 30.17
N ALA A 45 -8.83 13.46 28.98
CA ALA A 45 -10.28 13.52 28.76
C ALA A 45 -11.04 12.50 29.64
N LEU A 46 -10.49 11.29 29.80
CA LEU A 46 -11.00 10.27 30.71
C LEU A 46 -10.78 10.66 32.18
N ALA A 47 -9.61 11.22 32.51
CA ALA A 47 -9.26 11.56 33.88
C ALA A 47 -10.17 12.67 34.48
N TRP A 48 -10.64 13.60 33.65
CA TRP A 48 -11.59 14.64 34.07
C TRP A 48 -13.05 14.29 33.79
N SER A 49 -13.35 13.08 33.31
CA SER A 49 -14.72 12.61 33.10
C SER A 49 -15.40 12.22 34.41
N GLU A 50 -16.60 12.75 34.68
CA GLU A 50 -17.36 12.47 35.91
C GLU A 50 -17.68 10.98 36.12
N PRO A 51 -18.21 10.22 35.13
CA PRO A 51 -18.41 8.78 35.27
C PRO A 51 -17.14 8.02 35.66
N ILE A 52 -16.00 8.37 35.06
CA ILE A 52 -14.71 7.68 35.32
C ILE A 52 -14.20 7.98 36.73
N GLN A 53 -14.32 9.23 37.19
CA GLN A 53 -14.01 9.61 38.56
C GLN A 53 -14.88 8.86 39.58
N HIS A 54 -16.18 8.73 39.30
CA HIS A 54 -17.10 7.98 40.16
C HIS A 54 -16.74 6.50 40.25
N TRP A 55 -16.44 5.84 39.12
CA TRP A 55 -16.08 4.43 39.08
C TRP A 55 -14.76 4.12 39.77
N LEU A 56 -13.77 5.00 39.61
CA LEU A 56 -12.44 4.82 40.21
C LEU A 56 -12.32 5.40 41.63
N GLY A 57 -13.39 6.04 42.15
CA GLY A 57 -13.44 6.53 43.52
C GLY A 57 -12.47 7.67 43.83
N TYR A 58 -12.09 8.47 42.83
CA TYR A 58 -11.21 9.62 43.00
C TYR A 58 -11.88 10.91 42.51
N ARG A 59 -11.28 12.06 42.84
CA ARG A 59 -11.67 13.36 42.29
C ARG A 59 -10.45 14.00 41.66
N ALA A 60 -10.59 14.41 40.40
CA ALA A 60 -9.54 15.14 39.72
C ALA A 60 -9.33 16.52 40.39
N PRO A 61 -8.12 17.10 40.31
CA PRO A 61 -7.88 18.44 40.82
C PRO A 61 -8.85 19.45 40.19
N ALA A 62 -9.60 20.15 41.05
CA ALA A 62 -10.51 21.20 40.63
C ALA A 62 -9.72 22.50 40.44
N PHE A 63 -9.87 23.10 39.26
CA PHE A 63 -9.35 24.42 38.94
C PHE A 63 -10.36 25.15 38.05
N PRO A 64 -10.32 26.49 37.96
CA PRO A 64 -11.27 27.24 37.15
C PRO A 64 -11.31 26.71 35.71
N GLY A 65 -12.48 26.24 35.27
CA GLY A 65 -12.70 25.68 33.93
C GLY A 65 -12.37 24.19 33.75
N SER A 66 -11.99 23.46 34.81
CA SER A 66 -11.70 22.02 34.72
C SER A 66 -12.89 21.17 34.25
N GLU A 67 -14.12 21.65 34.46
CA GLU A 67 -15.37 21.02 33.99
C GLU A 67 -15.51 21.00 32.46
N TYR A 68 -14.89 21.96 31.76
CA TYR A 68 -14.91 22.03 30.29
C TYR A 68 -13.77 21.23 29.65
N LEU A 69 -12.86 20.68 30.45
CA LEU A 69 -11.69 19.97 29.93
C LEU A 69 -12.06 18.77 29.04
N PRO A 70 -13.02 17.89 29.42
CA PRO A 70 -13.48 16.82 28.53
C PRO A 70 -14.07 17.36 27.21
N ALA A 71 -14.78 18.49 27.25
CA ALA A 71 -15.37 19.10 26.06
C ALA A 71 -14.31 19.65 25.11
N VAL A 72 -13.30 20.35 25.62
CA VAL A 72 -12.20 20.91 24.83
C VAL A 72 -11.37 19.80 24.20
N LEU A 73 -10.97 18.79 25.00
CA LEU A 73 -10.17 17.67 24.51
C LEU A 73 -10.97 16.78 23.56
N GLY A 74 -12.24 16.48 23.87
CA GLY A 74 -13.14 15.73 23.01
C GLY A 74 -13.36 16.43 21.66
N THR A 75 -13.50 17.75 21.66
CA THR A 75 -13.59 18.54 20.41
C THR A 75 -12.30 18.45 19.60
N ALA A 76 -11.14 18.58 20.23
CA ALA A 76 -9.86 18.43 19.55
C ALA A 76 -9.70 17.03 18.93
N ILE A 77 -10.08 15.97 19.67
CA ILE A 77 -10.07 14.59 19.19
C ILE A 77 -11.06 14.40 18.03
N TYR A 78 -12.26 14.95 18.10
CA TYR A 78 -13.26 14.89 17.03
C TYR A 78 -12.75 15.54 15.75
N VAL A 79 -12.24 16.77 15.84
CA VAL A 79 -11.77 17.54 14.68
C VAL A 79 -10.51 16.94 14.08
N TYR A 80 -9.55 16.51 14.91
CA TYR A 80 -8.28 16.00 14.40
C TYR A 80 -8.31 14.50 14.13
N GLY A 81 -8.67 13.68 15.12
CA GLY A 81 -8.76 12.22 14.98
C GLY A 81 -9.96 11.81 14.12
N GLY A 82 -11.14 12.36 14.45
CA GLY A 82 -12.42 12.03 13.80
C GLY A 82 -12.51 12.43 12.32
N ALA A 83 -11.77 13.46 11.88
CA ALA A 83 -11.77 13.92 10.49
C ALA A 83 -11.47 12.81 9.47
N VAL A 84 -10.65 11.81 9.79
CA VAL A 84 -10.38 10.70 8.86
C VAL A 84 -11.63 9.89 8.57
N PHE A 85 -12.44 9.62 9.61
CA PHE A 85 -13.70 8.88 9.51
C PHE A 85 -14.74 9.68 8.74
N ILE A 86 -14.87 10.98 9.02
CA ILE A 86 -15.80 11.87 8.33
C ILE A 86 -15.47 11.97 6.84
N GLN A 87 -14.20 12.20 6.50
CA GLN A 87 -13.76 12.23 5.10
C GLN A 87 -13.96 10.87 4.40
N GLY A 88 -13.80 9.75 5.12
CA GLY A 88 -14.09 8.42 4.61
C GLY A 88 -15.57 8.21 4.33
N ALA A 89 -16.43 8.58 5.27
CA ALA A 89 -17.88 8.52 5.13
C ALA A 89 -18.39 9.34 3.95
N MET A 90 -17.85 10.56 3.75
CA MET A 90 -18.22 11.39 2.60
C MET A 90 -17.93 10.69 1.27
N ARG A 91 -16.80 9.97 1.16
CA ARG A 91 -16.45 9.18 -0.03
C ARG A 91 -17.37 7.98 -0.19
N GLU A 92 -17.57 7.19 0.87
CA GLU A 92 -18.48 6.03 0.86
C GLU A 92 -19.91 6.43 0.45
N LEU A 93 -20.39 7.56 0.96
CA LEU A 93 -21.73 8.06 0.66
C LEU A 93 -21.83 8.58 -0.79
N ALA A 94 -20.79 9.27 -1.28
CA ALA A 94 -20.71 9.70 -2.68
C ALA A 94 -20.71 8.48 -3.64
N ASP A 95 -20.02 7.42 -3.27
CA ASP A 95 -19.96 6.16 -4.02
C ASP A 95 -21.22 5.28 -3.82
N ARG A 96 -22.15 5.69 -2.95
CA ARG A 96 -23.39 4.96 -2.57
C ARG A 96 -23.14 3.58 -1.98
N VAL A 97 -22.03 3.41 -1.25
CA VAL A 97 -21.65 2.18 -0.55
C VAL A 97 -21.31 2.52 0.90
N PRO A 98 -22.30 2.83 1.76
CA PRO A 98 -22.03 3.11 3.16
C PRO A 98 -21.42 1.88 3.83
N GLY A 99 -20.28 2.08 4.49
CA GLY A 99 -19.51 1.02 5.12
C GLY A 99 -19.08 1.41 6.52
N MET A 100 -17.93 0.88 6.92
CA MET A 100 -17.41 1.08 8.27
C MET A 100 -17.12 2.55 8.58
N MET A 101 -16.61 3.33 7.61
CA MET A 101 -16.30 4.74 7.84
C MET A 101 -17.56 5.57 8.08
N THR A 102 -18.63 5.28 7.31
CA THR A 102 -19.94 5.92 7.48
C THR A 102 -20.53 5.65 8.85
N LEU A 103 -20.53 4.40 9.30
CA LEU A 103 -21.07 4.03 10.61
C LEU A 103 -20.31 4.73 11.75
N ILE A 104 -18.98 4.69 11.72
CA ILE A 104 -18.15 5.36 12.73
C ILE A 104 -18.41 6.87 12.70
N SER A 105 -18.39 7.48 11.51
CA SER A 105 -18.63 8.92 11.32
C SER A 105 -19.97 9.36 11.89
N LEU A 106 -21.02 8.57 11.67
CA LEU A 106 -22.34 8.83 12.24
C LEU A 106 -22.29 8.80 13.78
N ALA A 107 -21.73 7.73 14.36
CA ALA A 107 -21.64 7.57 15.81
C ALA A 107 -20.87 8.73 16.48
N ILE A 108 -19.68 9.08 15.96
CA ILE A 108 -18.86 10.15 16.54
C ILE A 108 -19.52 11.53 16.35
N SER A 109 -20.24 11.76 15.26
CA SER A 109 -20.88 13.05 14.98
C SER A 109 -22.13 13.25 15.83
N VAL A 110 -22.93 12.20 16.04
CA VAL A 110 -24.07 12.22 16.96
C VAL A 110 -23.58 12.43 18.40
N ALA A 111 -22.56 11.69 18.83
CA ALA A 111 -21.96 11.86 20.16
C ALA A 111 -21.41 13.29 20.35
N PHE A 112 -20.75 13.84 19.34
CA PHE A 112 -20.22 15.21 19.38
C PHE A 112 -21.34 16.24 19.52
N ALA A 113 -22.33 16.21 18.61
CA ALA A 113 -23.42 17.16 18.60
C ALA A 113 -24.24 17.14 19.89
N TYR A 114 -24.55 15.94 20.40
CA TYR A 114 -25.24 15.77 21.67
C TYR A 114 -24.43 16.30 22.85
N SER A 115 -23.14 15.96 22.93
CA SER A 115 -22.27 16.41 24.03
C SER A 115 -22.06 17.92 24.01
N ALA A 116 -21.94 18.51 22.82
CA ALA A 116 -21.88 19.96 22.65
C ALA A 116 -23.18 20.62 23.14
N ALA A 117 -24.35 20.09 22.77
CA ALA A 117 -25.64 20.60 23.24
C ALA A 117 -25.77 20.54 24.77
N VAL A 118 -25.37 19.42 25.39
CA VAL A 118 -25.36 19.28 26.86
C VAL A 118 -24.43 20.30 27.51
N THR A 119 -23.24 20.49 26.95
CA THR A 119 -22.26 21.48 27.44
C THR A 119 -22.79 22.92 27.34
N LEU A 120 -23.67 23.19 26.37
CA LEU A 120 -24.34 24.49 26.19
C LEU A 120 -25.61 24.66 27.05
N GLY A 121 -25.96 23.68 27.89
CA GLY A 121 -27.05 23.79 28.87
C GLY A 121 -28.27 22.92 28.58
N VAL A 122 -28.23 22.04 27.58
CA VAL A 122 -29.27 21.01 27.42
C VAL A 122 -29.15 19.99 28.55
N ALA A 123 -30.28 19.62 29.17
CA ALA A 123 -30.29 18.62 30.23
C ALA A 123 -29.84 17.25 29.70
N GLY A 124 -28.84 16.64 30.33
CA GLY A 124 -28.32 15.33 29.94
C GLY A 124 -26.92 15.08 30.51
N MET A 125 -26.36 13.92 30.17
CA MET A 125 -24.98 13.56 30.47
C MET A 125 -24.17 13.62 29.17
N SER A 126 -23.10 14.41 29.13
CA SER A 126 -22.27 14.52 27.93
C SER A 126 -21.56 13.20 27.63
N LEU A 127 -21.37 12.90 26.35
CA LEU A 127 -20.70 11.68 25.86
C LEU A 127 -19.24 11.95 25.43
N TRP A 128 -18.56 12.89 26.09
CA TRP A 128 -17.22 13.33 25.69
C TRP A 128 -16.17 12.22 25.80
N TRP A 129 -16.29 11.37 26.83
CA TRP A 129 -15.33 10.29 27.07
C TRP A 129 -15.59 9.09 26.16
N GLU A 130 -16.85 8.78 25.85
CA GLU A 130 -17.25 7.79 24.85
C GLU A 130 -16.77 8.21 23.45
N LEU A 131 -16.94 9.48 23.09
CA LEU A 131 -16.42 10.02 21.83
C LEU A 131 -14.90 9.88 21.76
N ALA A 132 -14.18 10.30 22.82
CA ALA A 132 -12.73 10.27 22.85
C ALA A 132 -12.18 8.84 22.72
N THR A 133 -12.76 7.91 23.48
CA THR A 133 -12.38 6.49 23.45
C THR A 133 -12.75 5.82 22.13
N LEU A 134 -13.94 6.07 21.59
CA LEU A 134 -14.38 5.53 20.30
C LEU A 134 -13.43 5.97 19.18
N VAL A 135 -13.14 7.27 19.05
CA VAL A 135 -12.20 7.77 18.03
C VAL A 135 -10.82 7.13 18.19
N THR A 136 -10.30 7.08 19.41
CA THR A 136 -8.95 6.54 19.68
C THR A 136 -8.84 5.05 19.39
N ILE A 137 -9.83 4.24 19.81
CA ILE A 137 -9.84 2.80 19.55
C ILE A 137 -10.03 2.53 18.06
N MET A 138 -10.88 3.29 17.37
CA MET A 138 -11.07 3.11 15.93
C MET A 138 -9.80 3.49 15.14
N LEU A 139 -9.07 4.53 15.56
CA LEU A 139 -7.77 4.87 14.96
C LEU A 139 -6.73 3.78 15.19
N LEU A 140 -6.70 3.18 16.40
CA LEU A 140 -5.84 2.05 16.71
C LEU A 140 -6.14 0.84 15.82
N GLY A 141 -7.42 0.49 15.68
CA GLY A 141 -7.88 -0.62 14.84
C GLY A 141 -7.42 -0.44 13.38
N HIS A 142 -7.66 0.73 12.80
CA HIS A 142 -7.23 1.05 11.44
C HIS A 142 -5.70 1.06 11.30
N TRP A 143 -4.97 1.53 12.31
CA TRP A 143 -3.51 1.48 12.29
C TRP A 143 -2.99 0.04 12.29
N ILE A 144 -3.51 -0.83 13.16
CA ILE A 144 -3.13 -2.25 13.23
C ILE A 144 -3.48 -2.97 11.92
N GLU A 145 -4.67 -2.72 11.38
CA GLU A 145 -5.10 -3.27 10.09
C GLU A 145 -4.11 -2.91 8.97
N MET A 146 -3.83 -1.62 8.82
CA MET A 146 -2.94 -1.12 7.77
C MET A 146 -1.50 -1.60 7.94
N ARG A 147 -1.00 -1.68 9.19
CA ARG A 147 0.32 -2.26 9.50
C ARG A 147 0.41 -3.72 9.08
N SER A 148 -0.66 -4.49 9.31
CA SER A 148 -0.72 -5.92 8.97
C SER A 148 -0.66 -6.14 7.45
N ILE A 149 -1.32 -5.27 6.68
CA ILE A 149 -1.27 -5.28 5.22
C ILE A 149 0.14 -4.94 4.70
N VAL A 150 0.80 -3.92 5.25
CA VAL A 150 2.14 -3.51 4.80
C VAL A 150 3.21 -4.55 5.16
N GLN A 151 3.10 -5.19 6.33
CA GLN A 151 4.04 -6.23 6.74
C GLN A 151 4.03 -7.46 5.80
N ALA A 152 2.88 -7.78 5.19
CA ALA A 152 2.78 -8.85 4.20
C ALA A 152 3.50 -8.56 2.87
N ARG A 153 3.76 -7.27 2.55
CA ARG A 153 4.37 -6.83 1.27
C ARG A 153 5.90 -6.81 1.27
N GLY A 154 6.54 -6.91 2.44
CA GLY A 154 8.00 -6.78 2.59
C GLY A 154 8.84 -7.87 1.91
N ALA A 155 8.24 -9.00 1.54
CA ALA A 155 8.95 -10.13 0.95
C ALA A 155 9.37 -9.90 -0.51
N LEU A 156 8.67 -9.04 -1.26
CA LEU A 156 8.92 -8.83 -2.69
C LEU A 156 10.19 -8.01 -2.98
N HIS A 157 10.58 -7.12 -2.06
CA HIS A 157 11.75 -6.25 -2.24
C HIS A 157 13.10 -6.99 -2.12
N GLN A 158 13.12 -8.19 -1.53
CA GLN A 158 14.33 -9.02 -1.48
C GLN A 158 14.70 -9.58 -2.85
N LEU A 159 13.72 -9.79 -3.75
CA LEU A 159 13.96 -10.28 -5.11
C LEU A 159 14.63 -9.24 -6.00
N ALA A 160 14.33 -7.94 -5.81
CA ALA A 160 14.95 -6.85 -6.57
C ALA A 160 16.46 -6.68 -6.29
N ARG A 161 16.93 -7.09 -5.09
CA ARG A 161 18.37 -7.10 -4.74
C ARG A 161 19.17 -8.16 -5.49
N LEU A 162 18.49 -9.07 -6.20
CA LEU A 162 19.14 -10.12 -6.98
C LEU A 162 19.50 -9.67 -8.40
N LEU A 163 19.05 -8.49 -8.85
CA LEU A 163 19.44 -7.97 -10.16
C LEU A 163 20.81 -7.28 -10.08
N PRO A 164 21.73 -7.57 -11.02
CA PRO A 164 23.02 -6.88 -11.05
C PRO A 164 22.83 -5.38 -11.31
N SER A 165 23.67 -4.55 -10.70
CA SER A 165 23.63 -3.09 -10.86
C SER A 165 24.15 -2.62 -12.22
N VAL A 166 24.92 -3.45 -12.90
CA VAL A 166 25.63 -3.16 -14.16
C VAL A 166 25.28 -4.22 -15.21
N ALA A 167 25.16 -3.79 -16.46
CA ALA A 167 25.02 -4.65 -17.63
C ALA A 167 26.17 -4.38 -18.61
N HIS A 168 26.67 -5.44 -19.25
CA HIS A 168 27.73 -5.39 -20.25
C HIS A 168 27.11 -5.29 -21.65
N ARG A 169 26.96 -4.09 -22.22
CA ARG A 169 26.43 -3.90 -23.59
C ARG A 169 27.53 -4.06 -24.61
N GLU A 170 27.20 -4.75 -25.69
CA GLU A 170 28.04 -4.87 -26.88
C GLU A 170 27.73 -3.69 -27.82
N ALA A 171 28.72 -2.85 -28.06
CA ALA A 171 28.65 -1.74 -28.99
C ALA A 171 28.72 -2.24 -30.44
N ALA A 172 28.36 -1.37 -31.40
CA ALA A 172 28.30 -1.74 -32.82
C ALA A 172 29.67 -2.16 -33.41
N ASP A 173 30.76 -1.74 -32.78
CA ASP A 173 32.14 -2.10 -33.15
C ASP A 173 32.61 -3.44 -32.51
N GLY A 174 31.74 -4.11 -31.75
CA GLY A 174 32.03 -5.36 -31.06
C GLY A 174 32.74 -5.20 -29.72
N THR A 175 33.00 -3.96 -29.28
CA THR A 175 33.52 -3.71 -27.93
C THR A 175 32.43 -3.86 -26.88
N THR A 176 32.81 -4.13 -25.63
CA THR A 176 31.87 -4.24 -24.51
C THR A 176 32.02 -3.04 -23.60
N GLU A 177 30.91 -2.38 -23.29
CA GLU A 177 30.83 -1.26 -22.35
C GLU A 177 29.92 -1.60 -21.16
N ASP A 178 30.31 -1.12 -19.98
CA ASP A 178 29.58 -1.33 -18.74
C ASP A 178 28.64 -0.14 -18.52
N LEU A 179 27.35 -0.40 -18.38
CA LEU A 179 26.36 0.63 -18.08
C LEU A 179 25.45 0.23 -16.91
N PRO A 180 24.94 1.23 -16.15
CA PRO A 180 23.95 0.96 -15.13
C PRO A 180 22.70 0.33 -15.74
N LEU A 181 22.10 -0.64 -15.06
CA LEU A 181 20.92 -1.38 -15.57
C LEU A 181 19.78 -0.45 -16.02
N SER A 182 19.63 0.71 -15.37
CA SER A 182 18.64 1.74 -15.70
C SER A 182 18.82 2.40 -17.06
N ALA A 183 20.02 2.33 -17.65
CA ALA A 183 20.32 2.89 -18.97
C ALA A 183 20.09 1.88 -20.11
N LEU A 184 19.81 0.60 -19.78
CA LEU A 184 19.60 -0.47 -20.75
C LEU A 184 18.25 -0.33 -21.45
N ARG A 185 18.22 -0.52 -22.77
CA ARG A 185 17.03 -0.39 -23.61
C ARG A 185 16.74 -1.67 -24.37
N ASP A 186 15.49 -1.82 -24.82
CA ASP A 186 15.14 -2.90 -25.72
C ASP A 186 15.89 -2.78 -27.03
N GLY A 187 16.30 -3.93 -27.58
CA GLY A 187 17.13 -4.01 -28.78
C GLY A 187 18.63 -3.91 -28.50
N ASP A 188 19.05 -3.47 -27.30
CA ASP A 188 20.46 -3.51 -26.92
C ASP A 188 20.97 -4.97 -26.94
N ARG A 189 22.21 -5.17 -27.36
CA ARG A 189 22.89 -6.46 -27.25
C ARG A 189 23.74 -6.45 -26.00
N ILE A 190 23.59 -7.46 -25.16
CA ILE A 190 24.36 -7.61 -23.93
C ILE A 190 25.17 -8.90 -23.95
N LEU A 191 26.38 -8.84 -23.41
CA LEU A 191 27.20 -9.99 -23.11
C LEU A 191 26.90 -10.46 -21.69
N VAL A 192 26.49 -11.72 -21.54
CA VAL A 192 26.37 -12.38 -20.24
C VAL A 192 27.49 -13.40 -20.13
N ARG A 193 28.40 -13.19 -19.19
CA ARG A 193 29.55 -14.07 -18.97
C ARG A 193 29.17 -15.30 -18.14
N PRO A 194 30.00 -16.36 -18.15
CA PRO A 194 29.77 -17.52 -17.30
C PRO A 194 29.60 -17.14 -15.83
N GLY A 195 28.60 -17.70 -15.15
CA GLY A 195 28.29 -17.43 -13.75
C GLY A 195 27.57 -16.11 -13.46
N GLU A 196 27.41 -15.22 -14.45
CA GLU A 196 26.72 -13.94 -14.26
C GLU A 196 25.21 -14.10 -14.21
N ARG A 197 24.56 -13.18 -13.51
CA ARG A 197 23.11 -13.05 -13.56
C ARG A 197 22.70 -12.32 -14.82
N ILE A 198 21.62 -12.79 -15.44
CA ILE A 198 21.06 -12.17 -16.63
C ILE A 198 20.37 -10.86 -16.21
N PRO A 199 20.81 -9.69 -16.72
CA PRO A 199 20.34 -8.39 -16.24
C PRO A 199 18.92 -8.03 -16.73
N ALA A 200 18.50 -8.53 -17.89
CA ALA A 200 17.24 -8.20 -18.54
C ALA A 200 16.67 -9.39 -19.32
N ASP A 201 15.37 -9.34 -19.61
CA ASP A 201 14.74 -10.36 -20.45
C ASP A 201 15.21 -10.19 -21.90
N GLY A 202 15.42 -11.30 -22.60
CA GLY A 202 15.91 -11.24 -23.97
C GLY A 202 15.90 -12.54 -24.73
N VAL A 203 16.48 -12.50 -25.93
CA VAL A 203 16.66 -13.65 -26.82
C VAL A 203 18.15 -13.82 -27.11
N VAL A 204 18.65 -15.04 -26.92
CA VAL A 204 20.04 -15.37 -27.26
C VAL A 204 20.23 -15.24 -28.77
N ARG A 205 21.22 -14.44 -29.19
CA ARG A 205 21.63 -14.29 -30.58
C ARG A 205 22.86 -15.12 -30.89
N GLN A 206 23.78 -15.27 -29.93
CA GLN A 206 24.99 -16.07 -30.09
C GLN A 206 25.42 -16.69 -28.77
N GLY A 207 26.16 -17.80 -28.86
CA GLY A 207 26.65 -18.57 -27.72
C GLY A 207 25.70 -19.69 -27.30
N GLU A 208 26.23 -20.62 -26.50
CA GLU A 208 25.48 -21.71 -25.91
C GLU A 208 25.88 -21.86 -24.43
N SER A 209 24.89 -22.07 -23.56
CA SER A 209 25.11 -22.23 -22.12
C SER A 209 23.92 -22.93 -21.47
N HIS A 210 24.07 -23.33 -20.22
CA HIS A 210 22.97 -23.79 -19.37
C HIS A 210 22.56 -22.66 -18.43
N VAL A 211 21.29 -22.31 -18.38
CA VAL A 211 20.78 -21.25 -17.49
C VAL A 211 20.03 -21.88 -16.33
N ASN A 212 20.37 -21.47 -15.10
CA ASN A 212 19.69 -21.87 -13.89
C ASN A 212 18.51 -20.91 -13.62
N GLU A 213 17.30 -21.42 -13.81
CA GLU A 213 16.04 -20.69 -13.63
C GLU A 213 15.32 -21.03 -12.31
N SER A 214 15.97 -21.77 -11.40
CA SER A 214 15.34 -22.32 -10.19
C SER A 214 14.71 -21.25 -9.28
N MET A 215 15.27 -20.04 -9.28
CA MET A 215 14.74 -18.91 -8.50
C MET A 215 13.38 -18.41 -8.99
N ILE A 216 13.02 -18.68 -10.24
CA ILE A 216 11.77 -18.22 -10.86
C ILE A 216 10.80 -19.39 -11.02
N THR A 217 11.30 -20.52 -11.54
CA THR A 217 10.46 -21.68 -11.88
C THR A 217 10.37 -22.71 -10.76
N GLY A 218 11.30 -22.70 -9.80
CA GLY A 218 11.44 -23.76 -8.79
C GLY A 218 12.15 -25.02 -9.30
N GLU A 219 12.39 -25.14 -10.60
CA GLU A 219 13.04 -26.30 -11.20
C GLU A 219 14.57 -26.23 -11.01
N SER A 220 15.14 -27.25 -10.36
CA SER A 220 16.58 -27.26 -10.04
C SER A 220 17.48 -27.61 -11.23
N ARG A 221 16.93 -28.15 -12.32
CA ARG A 221 17.71 -28.56 -13.50
C ARG A 221 17.97 -27.35 -14.40
N PRO A 222 19.24 -27.00 -14.68
CA PRO A 222 19.57 -25.96 -15.64
C PRO A 222 19.05 -26.28 -17.05
N ILE A 223 18.55 -25.26 -17.75
CA ILE A 223 17.96 -25.38 -19.09
C ILE A 223 19.00 -24.97 -20.12
N SER A 224 19.21 -25.78 -21.16
CA SER A 224 20.10 -25.41 -22.27
C SER A 224 19.53 -24.24 -23.07
N LYS A 225 20.38 -23.25 -23.36
CA LYS A 225 20.05 -22.06 -24.15
C LYS A 225 21.08 -21.90 -25.26
N GLY A 226 20.60 -21.72 -26.47
CA GLY A 226 21.37 -21.37 -27.67
C GLY A 226 20.64 -20.33 -28.51
N PRO A 227 21.11 -20.00 -29.71
CA PRO A 227 20.51 -18.98 -30.56
C PRO A 227 18.99 -19.18 -30.76
N GLY A 228 18.22 -18.11 -30.54
CA GLY A 228 16.76 -18.11 -30.59
C GLY A 228 16.06 -18.46 -29.26
N ALA A 229 16.78 -18.99 -28.27
CA ALA A 229 16.21 -19.28 -26.95
C ALA A 229 15.96 -17.99 -26.15
N ARG A 230 14.87 -17.95 -25.39
CA ARG A 230 14.57 -16.86 -24.45
C ARG A 230 15.33 -17.02 -23.14
N VAL A 231 15.76 -15.90 -22.57
CA VAL A 231 16.37 -15.81 -21.24
C VAL A 231 15.63 -14.79 -20.39
N THR A 232 15.62 -15.02 -19.08
CA THR A 232 14.83 -14.23 -18.13
C THR A 232 15.73 -13.50 -17.14
N ALA A 233 15.42 -12.25 -16.84
CA ALA A 233 16.13 -11.43 -15.88
C ALA A 233 16.19 -12.09 -14.49
N GLY A 234 17.35 -12.00 -13.82
CA GLY A 234 17.58 -12.54 -12.48
C GLY A 234 17.99 -14.03 -12.43
N THR A 235 17.87 -14.75 -13.55
CA THR A 235 18.40 -16.12 -13.70
C THR A 235 19.92 -16.13 -13.82
N VAL A 236 20.57 -17.26 -13.53
CA VAL A 236 22.03 -17.37 -13.51
C VAL A 236 22.52 -18.10 -14.75
N ASN A 237 23.42 -17.47 -15.51
CA ASN A 237 24.10 -18.11 -16.61
C ASN A 237 25.14 -19.12 -16.09
N GLY A 238 25.19 -20.30 -16.72
CA GLY A 238 26.10 -21.38 -16.36
C GLY A 238 27.51 -21.15 -16.89
N SER A 239 28.05 -22.14 -17.60
CA SER A 239 29.46 -22.18 -18.01
C SER A 239 29.78 -21.48 -19.32
N GLY A 240 28.80 -21.24 -20.20
CA GLY A 240 28.99 -20.59 -21.49
C GLY A 240 28.80 -19.07 -21.42
N SER A 241 29.23 -18.35 -22.47
CA SER A 241 28.89 -16.92 -22.63
C SER A 241 27.73 -16.77 -23.62
N LEU A 242 26.83 -15.83 -23.34
CA LEU A 242 25.66 -15.58 -24.18
C LEU A 242 25.66 -14.12 -24.63
N ARG A 243 25.42 -13.89 -25.93
CA ARG A 243 25.05 -12.57 -26.44
C ARG A 243 23.55 -12.53 -26.58
N VAL A 244 22.91 -11.68 -25.79
CA VAL A 244 21.45 -11.60 -25.66
C VAL A 244 20.98 -10.27 -26.21
N GLU A 245 19.97 -10.30 -27.08
CA GLU A 245 19.25 -9.10 -27.48
C GLU A 245 18.11 -8.84 -26.49
N VAL A 246 18.11 -7.66 -25.89
CA VAL A 246 17.18 -7.28 -24.84
C VAL A 246 15.78 -7.10 -25.42
N THR A 247 14.78 -7.74 -24.80
CA THR A 247 13.36 -7.62 -25.15
C THR A 247 12.51 -6.97 -24.08
N GLY A 248 13.02 -6.84 -22.85
CA GLY A 248 12.32 -6.18 -21.77
C GLY A 248 13.25 -5.80 -20.62
N THR A 249 13.13 -4.55 -20.16
CA THR A 249 13.89 -3.99 -19.04
C THR A 249 12.97 -3.49 -17.93
N GLY A 250 13.50 -3.41 -16.71
CA GLY A 250 12.80 -2.89 -15.53
C GLY A 250 11.43 -3.54 -15.31
N ASP A 251 10.39 -2.72 -15.28
CA ASP A 251 9.00 -3.15 -15.06
C ASP A 251 8.45 -4.05 -16.18
N ARG A 252 9.10 -4.10 -17.34
CA ARG A 252 8.65 -4.95 -18.46
C ARG A 252 9.26 -6.35 -18.45
N THR A 253 10.07 -6.68 -17.44
CA THR A 253 10.59 -8.04 -17.25
C THR A 253 9.52 -8.99 -16.70
N ALA A 254 9.69 -10.29 -16.94
CA ALA A 254 8.84 -11.34 -16.42
C ALA A 254 8.89 -11.38 -14.89
N LEU A 255 10.07 -11.16 -14.28
CA LEU A 255 10.22 -11.08 -12.83
C LEU A 255 9.40 -9.92 -12.26
N ALA A 256 9.48 -8.72 -12.86
CA ALA A 256 8.64 -7.60 -12.45
C ALA A 256 7.14 -7.87 -12.67
N GLY A 257 6.78 -8.61 -13.72
CA GLY A 257 5.42 -9.10 -13.95
C GLY A 257 4.91 -10.00 -12.84
N ILE A 258 5.70 -11.00 -12.43
CA ILE A 258 5.37 -11.89 -11.31
C ILE A 258 5.22 -11.07 -10.03
N MET A 259 6.13 -10.14 -9.75
CA MET A 259 6.06 -9.25 -8.58
C MET A 259 4.74 -8.45 -8.56
N ARG A 260 4.33 -7.87 -9.69
CA ARG A 260 3.05 -7.15 -9.80
C ARG A 260 1.85 -8.05 -9.55
N LEU A 261 1.85 -9.26 -10.11
CA LEU A 261 0.74 -10.20 -9.92
C LEU A 261 0.61 -10.61 -8.45
N VAL A 262 1.74 -10.87 -7.77
CA VAL A 262 1.73 -11.18 -6.33
C VAL A 262 1.26 -9.97 -5.53
N GLU A 263 1.71 -8.76 -5.87
CA GLU A 263 1.26 -7.54 -5.22
C GLU A 263 -0.26 -7.33 -5.40
N GLN A 264 -0.78 -7.46 -6.62
CA GLN A 264 -2.21 -7.36 -6.90
C GLN A 264 -3.02 -8.40 -6.13
N ALA A 265 -2.53 -9.63 -6.02
CA ALA A 265 -3.16 -10.67 -5.23
C ALA A 265 -3.20 -10.32 -3.73
N GLN A 266 -2.11 -9.76 -3.19
CA GLN A 266 -2.03 -9.30 -1.80
C GLN A 266 -2.86 -8.05 -1.51
N GLN A 267 -3.11 -7.21 -2.53
CA GLN A 267 -3.95 -6.02 -2.42
C GLN A 267 -5.46 -6.35 -2.44
N SER A 268 -5.85 -7.58 -2.75
CA SER A 268 -7.25 -8.00 -2.71
C SER A 268 -7.80 -7.89 -1.27
N ARG A 269 -8.97 -7.25 -1.12
CA ARG A 269 -9.58 -6.98 0.19
C ARG A 269 -9.73 -8.28 0.98
N SER A 270 -9.41 -8.24 2.28
CA SER A 270 -9.59 -9.41 3.14
C SER A 270 -11.08 -9.77 3.23
N ARG A 271 -11.39 -11.08 3.29
CA ARG A 271 -12.77 -11.55 3.47
C ARG A 271 -13.42 -10.99 4.75
N ALA A 272 -12.61 -10.76 5.79
CA ALA A 272 -13.06 -10.19 7.06
C ALA A 272 -13.52 -8.72 6.92
N GLN A 273 -12.76 -7.91 6.17
CA GLN A 273 -13.13 -6.52 5.90
C GLN A 273 -14.45 -6.43 5.12
N ALA A 274 -14.62 -7.27 4.09
CA ALA A 274 -15.86 -7.32 3.32
C ALA A 274 -17.08 -7.71 4.19
N LEU A 275 -16.89 -8.60 5.16
CA LEU A 275 -17.94 -8.95 6.12
C LEU A 275 -18.27 -7.78 7.05
N ALA A 276 -17.23 -7.09 7.56
CA ALA A 276 -17.40 -5.94 8.44
C ALA A 276 -18.11 -4.77 7.72
N ASP A 277 -17.76 -4.48 6.48
CA ASP A 277 -18.43 -3.46 5.66
C ASP A 277 -19.90 -3.80 5.42
N ARG A 278 -20.21 -5.07 5.14
CA ARG A 278 -21.60 -5.52 4.96
C ARG A 278 -22.41 -5.41 6.24
N ALA A 279 -21.82 -5.76 7.38
CA ALA A 279 -22.46 -5.57 8.69
C ALA A 279 -22.67 -4.09 8.98
N ALA A 280 -21.66 -3.24 8.72
CA ALA A 280 -21.74 -1.81 8.92
C ALA A 280 -22.82 -1.15 8.05
N TYR A 281 -22.96 -1.59 6.79
CA TYR A 281 -24.04 -1.15 5.90
C TYR A 281 -25.42 -1.40 6.51
N VAL A 282 -25.69 -2.64 6.96
CA VAL A 282 -26.97 -3.00 7.56
C VAL A 282 -27.22 -2.23 8.85
N LEU A 283 -26.20 -2.12 9.72
CA LEU A 283 -26.30 -1.38 10.97
C LEU A 283 -26.57 0.11 10.74
N THR A 284 -25.93 0.71 9.73
CA THR A 284 -26.14 2.12 9.38
C THR A 284 -27.58 2.36 8.92
N LEU A 285 -28.15 1.46 8.12
CA LEU A 285 -29.55 1.55 7.68
C LEU A 285 -30.55 1.39 8.83
N VAL A 286 -30.23 0.61 9.85
CA VAL A 286 -31.12 0.43 11.02
C VAL A 286 -31.02 1.61 11.99
N ALA A 287 -29.84 2.25 12.06
CA ALA A 287 -29.58 3.35 12.99
C ALA A 287 -30.17 4.71 12.54
N VAL A 288 -30.46 4.87 11.25
CA VAL A 288 -31.07 6.08 10.65
C VAL A 288 -32.54 5.85 10.40
#